data_AF-A0AAV2Z240-F1
#
_entry.id   AF-A0AAV2Z240-F1
#
_cell.length_a   1.000
_cell.length_b   1.000
_cell.length_c   1.000
_cell.angle_alpha   90.00
_cell.angle_beta   90.00
_cell.angle_gamma   90.00
#
_symmetry.space_group_name_H-M   'P 1'
#
loop_
_entity.id
_entity.type
_entity.pdbx_description
1 polymer ?
#
loop_
_entity_poly.entity_id
_entity_poly.type
_entity_poly.pdbx_seq_one_letter_code
_entity_poly.pdbx_strand_id
1 'polypeptide(L)'
;MSGATVNAYYSPLNNQIVLPIGILQSPFFDSSFPAAENLSAIGSFFGRELTHAFDSSGRMFDGDGNQNARWRQQPSSSAEPTACARTTVNGNNTIGENIADNGGIKLALEAYHTYVRDLPAPQNIKNDKRFFVSFAQNWSAKYRDEEVKKMVATSAHTPHMWRARGAVMNSAAFATTFQCAPNKVEIRAPCVRVADVPKHDANREMREGPTQVRELWVGERLQKTRDNKQKVHKSSQCV
;
A
#
# COMPACT_ATOMS: atom_id res chain seq x y z
N MET A 1 -11.21 2.07 22.71
CA MET A 1 -10.43 3.28 22.33
C MET A 1 -11.28 4.50 22.68
N SER A 2 -10.68 5.58 23.20
CA SER A 2 -11.45 6.80 23.55
C SER A 2 -11.57 7.75 22.35
N GLY A 3 -12.56 8.66 22.36
CA GLY A 3 -12.73 9.65 21.31
C GLY A 3 -11.54 10.59 21.10
N ALA A 4 -10.75 10.84 22.16
CA ALA A 4 -9.56 11.70 22.10
C ALA A 4 -8.33 11.03 21.44
N THR A 5 -8.41 9.73 21.09
CA THR A 5 -7.29 9.02 20.48
C THR A 5 -7.05 9.53 19.06
N VAL A 6 -5.80 9.85 18.72
CA VAL A 6 -5.40 10.17 17.35
C VAL A 6 -5.08 8.86 16.61
N ASN A 7 -6.13 8.20 16.12
CA ASN A 7 -6.00 6.94 15.37
C ASN A 7 -7.27 6.72 14.51
N ALA A 8 -7.27 5.67 13.69
CA ALA A 8 -8.43 5.11 13.02
C ALA A 8 -8.34 3.58 13.11
N TYR A 9 -9.48 2.89 13.05
CA TYR A 9 -9.46 1.42 12.99
C TYR A 9 -10.70 0.82 12.34
N TYR A 10 -10.51 -0.36 11.77
CA TYR A 10 -11.58 -1.27 11.35
C TYR A 10 -11.78 -2.40 12.37
N SER A 11 -13.04 -2.75 12.62
CA SER A 11 -13.44 -3.87 13.46
C SER A 11 -14.15 -4.93 12.60
N PRO A 12 -13.53 -6.09 12.30
CA PRO A 12 -14.14 -7.10 11.44
C PRO A 12 -15.39 -7.73 12.06
N LEU A 13 -15.40 -7.94 13.38
CA LEU A 13 -16.53 -8.56 14.09
C LEU A 13 -17.80 -7.70 14.07
N ASN A 14 -17.64 -6.38 13.94
CA ASN A 14 -18.76 -5.44 13.85
C ASN A 14 -18.95 -4.88 12.43
N ASN A 15 -18.10 -5.30 11.48
CA ASN A 15 -17.97 -4.70 10.14
C ASN A 15 -18.05 -3.16 10.19
N GLN A 16 -17.20 -2.55 11.02
CA GLN A 16 -17.30 -1.12 11.36
C GLN A 16 -15.96 -0.42 11.23
N ILE A 17 -15.98 0.77 10.62
CA ILE A 17 -14.89 1.75 10.65
C ILE A 17 -15.17 2.76 11.76
N VAL A 18 -14.16 3.05 12.56
CA VAL A 18 -14.25 4.05 13.63
C VAL A 18 -13.19 5.13 13.43
N LEU A 19 -13.67 6.37 13.36
CA LEU A 19 -12.87 7.59 13.35
C LEU A 19 -13.13 8.39 14.64
N PRO A 20 -12.29 8.24 15.67
CA PRO A 20 -12.31 9.11 16.84
C PRO A 20 -12.19 10.60 16.46
N ILE A 21 -12.83 11.50 17.22
CA ILE A 21 -12.72 12.94 16.97
C ILE A 21 -11.26 13.43 17.04
N GLY A 22 -10.40 12.75 17.80
CA GLY A 22 -8.97 13.06 17.92
C GLY A 22 -8.19 12.99 16.61
N ILE A 23 -8.60 12.23 15.60
CA ILE A 23 -7.92 12.25 14.29
C ILE A 23 -8.44 13.37 13.37
N LEU A 24 -9.61 13.96 13.66
CA LEU A 24 -10.25 14.98 12.82
C LEU A 24 -9.72 16.39 13.12
N GLN A 25 -8.41 16.55 13.05
CA GLN A 25 -7.69 17.81 13.27
C GLN A 25 -6.48 17.90 12.34
N SER A 26 -5.89 19.10 12.21
CA SER A 26 -4.65 19.30 11.48
C SER A 26 -3.52 18.40 12.03
N PRO A 27 -2.70 17.77 11.17
CA PRO A 27 -2.65 17.92 9.70
C PRO A 27 -3.62 17.00 8.92
N PHE A 28 -4.39 16.15 9.58
CA PHE A 28 -5.23 15.14 8.92
C PHE A 28 -6.51 15.73 8.30
N PHE A 29 -7.11 16.72 8.98
CA PHE A 29 -8.31 17.39 8.49
C PHE A 29 -8.37 18.83 8.97
N ASP A 30 -8.69 19.74 8.05
CA ASP A 30 -9.09 21.12 8.35
C ASP A 30 -10.07 21.60 7.28
N SER A 31 -11.19 22.20 7.67
CA SER A 31 -12.20 22.71 6.73
C SER A 31 -11.68 23.80 5.78
N SER A 32 -10.59 24.48 6.14
CA SER A 32 -9.92 25.49 5.31
C SER A 32 -8.93 24.89 4.32
N PHE A 33 -8.52 23.63 4.50
CA PHE A 33 -7.59 22.97 3.59
C PHE A 33 -8.27 22.61 2.26
N PRO A 34 -7.57 22.75 1.13
CA PRO A 34 -8.10 22.30 -0.15
C PRO A 34 -8.42 20.80 -0.12
N ALA A 35 -9.43 20.40 -0.90
CA ALA A 35 -9.89 19.01 -0.95
C ALA A 35 -8.77 18.00 -1.26
N ALA A 36 -7.77 18.40 -2.06
CA ALA A 36 -6.60 17.57 -2.33
C ALA A 36 -5.86 17.16 -1.04
N GLU A 37 -5.73 18.05 -0.07
CA GLU A 37 -5.05 17.78 1.20
C GLU A 37 -5.92 16.93 2.11
N ASN A 38 -7.17 17.34 2.37
CA ASN A 38 -8.09 16.59 3.22
C ASN A 38 -8.33 15.16 2.71
N LEU A 39 -8.54 14.98 1.39
CA LEU A 39 -8.77 13.64 0.84
C LEU A 39 -7.48 12.81 0.79
N SER A 40 -6.32 13.42 0.55
CA SER A 40 -5.05 12.70 0.65
C SER A 40 -4.71 12.30 2.10
N ALA A 41 -5.15 13.10 3.06
CA ALA A 41 -4.93 12.91 4.48
C ALA A 41 -6.03 12.02 5.06
N ILE A 42 -7.04 12.58 5.73
CA ILE A 42 -8.11 11.79 6.35
C ILE A 42 -8.84 10.86 5.37
N GLY A 43 -8.95 11.24 4.09
CA GLY A 43 -9.56 10.38 3.08
C GLY A 43 -8.77 9.08 2.83
N SER A 44 -7.44 9.12 2.85
CA SER A 44 -6.61 7.91 2.68
C SER A 44 -6.64 7.02 3.92
N PHE A 45 -6.75 7.59 5.12
CA PHE A 45 -6.97 6.83 6.35
C PHE A 45 -8.36 6.16 6.35
N PHE A 46 -9.41 6.87 5.93
CA PHE A 46 -10.73 6.26 5.79
C PHE A 46 -10.73 5.11 4.76
N GLY A 47 -10.14 5.34 3.58
CA GLY A 47 -10.02 4.32 2.54
C GLY A 47 -9.19 3.11 3.00
N ARG A 48 -8.18 3.33 3.83
CA ARG A 48 -7.36 2.28 4.45
C ARG A 48 -8.19 1.43 5.42
N GLU A 49 -8.95 2.06 6.31
CA GLU A 49 -9.85 1.33 7.22
C GLU A 49 -10.95 0.57 6.46
N LEU A 50 -11.45 1.11 5.35
CA LEU A 50 -12.34 0.37 4.47
C LEU A 50 -11.65 -0.83 3.81
N THR A 51 -10.40 -0.65 3.39
CA THR A 51 -9.61 -1.72 2.75
C THR A 51 -9.29 -2.85 3.74
N HIS A 52 -9.21 -2.58 5.04
CA HIS A 52 -9.07 -3.63 6.05
C HIS A 52 -10.22 -4.64 6.05
N ALA A 53 -11.41 -4.30 5.55
CA ALA A 53 -12.50 -5.27 5.36
C ALA A 53 -12.17 -6.33 4.28
N PHE A 54 -11.21 -6.04 3.40
CA PHE A 54 -10.86 -6.86 2.23
C PHE A 54 -9.40 -7.31 2.21
N ASP A 55 -8.64 -7.01 3.27
CA ASP A 55 -7.23 -7.41 3.38
C ASP A 55 -7.07 -8.93 3.61
N SER A 56 -5.83 -9.37 3.86
CA SER A 56 -5.52 -10.80 4.06
C SER A 56 -6.34 -11.46 5.19
N SER A 57 -6.73 -10.70 6.21
CA SER A 57 -7.53 -11.13 7.36
C SER A 57 -9.00 -10.75 7.22
N GLY A 58 -9.31 -9.50 6.87
CA GLY A 58 -10.68 -9.00 6.77
C GLY A 58 -11.54 -9.76 5.77
N ARG A 59 -10.95 -10.20 4.65
CA ARG A 59 -11.62 -11.04 3.64
C ARG A 59 -12.19 -12.36 4.19
N MET A 60 -11.83 -12.72 5.42
CA MET A 60 -12.31 -13.92 6.10
C MET A 60 -13.67 -13.76 6.76
N PHE A 61 -14.16 -12.52 6.86
CA PHE A 61 -15.42 -12.16 7.50
C PHE A 61 -16.45 -11.78 6.43
N ASP A 62 -17.71 -12.12 6.66
CA ASP A 62 -18.82 -11.60 5.86
C ASP A 62 -19.32 -10.25 6.38
N GLY A 63 -20.34 -9.68 5.72
CA GLY A 63 -20.88 -8.36 6.05
C GLY A 63 -21.51 -8.25 7.44
N ASP A 64 -21.82 -9.38 8.07
CA ASP A 64 -22.37 -9.46 9.43
C ASP A 64 -21.27 -9.73 10.47
N GLY A 65 -20.00 -9.75 10.06
CA GLY A 65 -18.85 -9.99 10.94
C GLY A 65 -18.63 -11.45 11.31
N ASN A 66 -19.26 -12.40 10.59
CA ASN A 66 -19.05 -13.82 10.84
C ASN A 66 -17.88 -14.35 10.03
N GLN A 67 -17.01 -15.13 10.68
CA GLN A 67 -15.91 -15.78 9.98
C GLN A 67 -16.43 -16.93 9.11
N ASN A 68 -16.18 -16.85 7.80
CA ASN A 68 -16.68 -17.84 6.87
C ASN A 68 -15.53 -18.62 6.21
N ALA A 69 -15.46 -19.92 6.52
CA ALA A 69 -14.38 -20.80 6.10
C ALA A 69 -14.27 -20.95 4.57
N ARG A 70 -15.33 -20.67 3.80
CA ARG A 70 -15.33 -20.78 2.33
C ARG A 70 -14.43 -19.73 1.66
N TRP A 71 -14.16 -18.61 2.33
CA TRP A 71 -13.27 -17.55 1.84
C TRP A 71 -11.77 -17.88 2.05
N ARG A 72 -11.44 -18.89 2.88
CA ARG A 72 -10.05 -19.34 3.10
C ARG A 72 -9.41 -19.94 1.85
N GLN A 73 -10.22 -20.48 0.94
CA GLN A 73 -9.72 -21.22 -0.22
C GLN A 73 -9.21 -20.31 -1.34
N GLN A 74 -9.30 -18.98 -1.19
CA GLN A 74 -8.72 -18.07 -2.16
C GLN A 74 -7.21 -17.92 -1.92
N PRO A 75 -6.37 -18.22 -2.93
CA PRO A 75 -4.92 -18.07 -2.79
C PRO A 75 -4.59 -16.64 -2.39
N SER A 76 -3.84 -16.48 -1.30
CA SER A 76 -3.11 -15.25 -0.99
C SER A 76 -1.68 -15.46 -1.47
N SER A 77 -1.19 -14.69 -2.42
CA SER A 77 0.25 -14.67 -2.68
C SER A 77 0.92 -13.93 -1.54
N SER A 78 1.70 -14.64 -0.73
CA SER A 78 2.70 -14.03 0.12
C SER A 78 3.78 -13.39 -0.76
N ALA A 79 4.17 -12.15 -0.45
CA ALA A 79 5.40 -11.60 -1.01
C ALA A 79 6.58 -12.16 -0.22
N GLU A 80 7.50 -12.85 -0.89
CA GLU A 80 8.73 -13.34 -0.27
C GLU A 80 9.59 -12.15 0.18
N PRO A 81 10.21 -12.19 1.39
CA PRO A 81 11.07 -11.12 1.83
C PRO A 81 12.32 -11.04 0.93
N THR A 82 12.52 -9.91 0.26
CA THR A 82 13.76 -9.63 -0.48
C THR A 82 14.91 -9.47 0.51
N ALA A 83 15.66 -10.56 0.73
CA ALA A 83 16.75 -10.68 1.67
C ALA A 83 18.02 -9.95 1.20
N CYS A 84 17.99 -8.62 1.18
CA CYS A 84 19.19 -7.80 1.02
C CYS A 84 19.02 -6.40 1.64
N ALA A 85 18.87 -6.33 2.96
CA ALA A 85 19.15 -5.11 3.73
C ALA A 85 19.36 -5.47 5.21
N ARG A 86 20.34 -4.82 5.87
CA ARG A 86 20.46 -4.80 7.34
C ARG A 86 19.07 -4.43 7.90
N THR A 87 18.46 -5.37 8.62
CA THR A 87 17.04 -5.39 9.06
C THR A 87 16.04 -5.17 7.92
N THR A 88 15.59 -6.25 7.30
CA THR A 88 14.56 -6.24 6.25
C THR A 88 13.16 -6.32 6.88
N VAL A 89 12.21 -5.51 6.39
CA VAL A 89 10.80 -5.59 6.79
C VAL A 89 10.24 -6.97 6.43
N ASN A 90 9.54 -7.61 7.37
CA ASN A 90 8.85 -8.87 7.09
C ASN A 90 7.55 -8.58 6.31
N GLY A 91 7.55 -8.90 5.02
CA GLY A 91 6.41 -8.73 4.12
C GLY A 91 5.16 -9.50 4.58
N ASN A 92 5.33 -10.69 5.16
CA ASN A 92 4.21 -11.50 5.66
C ASN A 92 3.55 -10.87 6.88
N ASN A 93 4.34 -10.28 7.78
CA ASN A 93 3.78 -9.60 8.97
C ASN A 93 3.06 -8.30 8.60
N THR A 94 3.50 -7.62 7.54
CA THR A 94 3.02 -6.29 7.16
C THR A 94 2.01 -6.29 6.02
N ILE A 95 1.68 -7.45 5.46
CA ILE A 95 0.88 -7.55 4.23
C ILE A 95 -0.50 -6.90 4.35
N GLY A 96 -1.22 -7.09 5.46
CA GLY A 96 -2.54 -6.50 5.66
C GLY A 96 -2.46 -4.97 5.65
N GLU A 97 -1.49 -4.43 6.36
CA GLU A 97 -1.22 -2.99 6.44
C GLU A 97 -0.80 -2.39 5.11
N ASN A 98 0.07 -3.09 4.37
CA ASN A 98 0.52 -2.65 3.06
C ASN A 98 -0.63 -2.68 2.04
N ILE A 99 -1.50 -3.69 2.08
CA ILE A 99 -2.73 -3.74 1.25
C ILE A 99 -3.62 -2.54 1.60
N ALA A 100 -3.84 -2.29 2.89
CA ALA A 100 -4.68 -1.19 3.36
C ALA A 100 -4.15 0.19 2.93
N ASP A 101 -2.84 0.41 2.99
CA ASP A 101 -2.23 1.67 2.54
C ASP A 101 -2.36 1.89 1.03
N ASN A 102 -2.15 0.83 0.23
CA ASN A 102 -2.29 0.88 -1.23
C ASN A 102 -3.75 1.10 -1.66
N GLY A 103 -4.69 0.39 -1.02
CA GLY A 103 -6.13 0.58 -1.26
C GLY A 103 -6.59 1.95 -0.81
N GLY A 104 -6.16 2.40 0.37
CA GLY A 104 -6.54 3.67 0.95
C GLY A 104 -6.17 4.87 0.09
N ILE A 105 -4.92 4.95 -0.36
CA ILE A 105 -4.51 6.06 -1.24
C ILE A 105 -5.21 6.02 -2.60
N LYS A 106 -5.47 4.82 -3.14
CA LYS A 106 -6.19 4.66 -4.42
C LYS A 106 -7.63 5.17 -4.31
N LEU A 107 -8.37 4.70 -3.30
CA LEU A 107 -9.75 5.13 -3.05
C LEU A 107 -9.85 6.63 -2.76
N ALA A 108 -8.90 7.17 -1.99
CA ALA A 108 -8.84 8.60 -1.71
C ALA A 108 -8.60 9.45 -2.97
N LEU A 109 -7.75 8.99 -3.88
CA LEU A 109 -7.49 9.69 -5.14
C LEU A 109 -8.72 9.65 -6.06
N GLU A 110 -9.40 8.51 -6.14
CA GLU A 110 -10.65 8.36 -6.90
C GLU A 110 -11.76 9.27 -6.34
N ALA A 111 -11.87 9.36 -5.01
CA ALA A 111 -12.78 10.28 -4.34
C ALA A 111 -12.44 11.75 -4.62
N TYR A 112 -11.14 12.10 -4.63
CA TYR A 112 -10.67 13.44 -4.97
C TYR A 112 -11.01 13.82 -6.42
N HIS A 113 -10.74 12.93 -7.37
CA HIS A 113 -11.07 13.16 -8.78
C HIS A 113 -12.58 13.30 -8.99
N THR A 114 -13.37 12.49 -8.31
CA THR A 114 -14.84 12.58 -8.32
C THR A 114 -15.31 13.92 -7.76
N TYR A 115 -14.82 14.32 -6.58
CA TYR A 115 -15.15 15.60 -5.97
C TYR A 115 -14.84 16.78 -6.90
N VAL A 116 -13.64 16.83 -7.49
CA VAL A 116 -13.24 17.91 -8.38
C VAL A 116 -14.05 17.94 -9.66
N ARG A 117 -14.35 16.77 -10.25
CA ARG A 117 -15.17 16.66 -11.47
C ARG A 117 -16.56 17.27 -11.27
N ASP A 118 -17.14 17.09 -10.09
CA ASP A 118 -18.51 17.50 -9.78
C ASP A 118 -18.60 18.98 -9.36
N LEU A 119 -17.48 19.68 -9.21
CA LEU A 119 -17.45 21.13 -8.98
C LEU A 119 -17.81 21.91 -10.26
N PRO A 120 -18.42 23.11 -10.14
CA PRO A 120 -18.58 24.01 -11.27
C PRO A 120 -17.23 24.51 -11.78
N ALA A 121 -17.16 24.88 -13.06
CA ALA A 121 -16.01 25.60 -13.59
C ALA A 121 -15.96 27.03 -13.02
N PRO A 122 -14.76 27.58 -12.69
CA PRO A 122 -13.42 27.03 -12.92
C PRO A 122 -12.85 26.21 -11.74
N GLN A 123 -13.63 25.87 -10.72
CA GLN A 123 -13.15 25.17 -9.52
C GLN A 123 -12.84 23.68 -9.78
N ASN A 124 -13.27 23.12 -10.90
CA ASN A 124 -13.05 21.73 -11.32
C ASN A 124 -11.62 21.42 -11.82
N ILE A 125 -10.62 22.14 -11.33
CA ILE A 125 -9.20 21.92 -11.68
C ILE A 125 -8.55 21.06 -10.60
N LYS A 126 -8.08 19.87 -11.00
CA LYS A 126 -7.37 18.96 -10.11
C LYS A 126 -5.90 19.35 -9.91
N ASN A 127 -5.36 18.99 -8.75
CA ASN A 127 -3.98 19.20 -8.34
C ASN A 127 -3.43 17.92 -7.70
N ASP A 128 -3.20 16.91 -8.54
CA ASP A 128 -2.70 15.59 -8.14
C ASP A 128 -1.31 15.69 -7.48
N LYS A 129 -0.47 16.66 -7.87
CA LYS A 129 0.81 16.92 -7.20
C LYS A 129 0.62 17.28 -5.73
N ARG A 130 -0.29 18.20 -5.42
CA ARG A 130 -0.60 18.60 -4.04
C ARG A 130 -1.18 17.45 -3.24
N PHE A 131 -2.06 16.65 -3.84
CA PHE A 131 -2.61 15.45 -3.22
C PHE A 131 -1.49 14.51 -2.76
N PHE A 132 -0.56 14.13 -3.63
CA PHE A 132 0.50 13.19 -3.28
C PHE A 132 1.55 13.77 -2.32
N VAL A 133 1.85 15.07 -2.42
CA VAL A 133 2.75 15.74 -1.46
C VAL A 133 2.13 15.77 -0.06
N SER A 134 0.85 16.11 0.05
CA SER A 134 0.13 16.13 1.32
C SER A 134 0.02 14.72 1.92
N PHE A 135 -0.30 13.71 1.11
CA PHE A 135 -0.24 12.30 1.54
C PHE A 135 1.12 11.95 2.16
N ALA A 136 2.23 12.27 1.49
CA ALA A 136 3.57 11.98 2.00
C ALA A 136 3.89 12.72 3.31
N GLN A 137 3.42 13.96 3.45
CA GLN A 137 3.62 14.75 4.68
C GLN A 137 2.94 14.12 5.90
N ASN A 138 1.78 13.48 5.74
CA ASN A 138 1.08 12.80 6.84
C ASN A 138 1.84 11.60 7.42
N TRP A 139 2.81 11.06 6.67
CA TRP A 139 3.69 9.99 7.11
C TRP A 139 5.05 10.48 7.62
N SER A 140 5.24 11.80 7.78
CA SER A 140 6.47 12.36 8.30
C SER A 140 6.73 11.87 9.73
N ALA A 141 7.76 11.04 9.88
CA ALA A 141 8.20 10.56 11.19
C ALA A 141 9.70 10.31 11.19
N LYS A 142 10.30 10.44 12.37
CA LYS A 142 11.71 10.12 12.62
C LYS A 142 11.80 9.20 13.82
N TYR A 143 12.49 8.08 13.64
CA TYR A 143 12.68 7.06 14.67
C TYR A 143 14.13 7.02 15.12
N ARG A 144 14.35 6.55 16.35
CA ARG A 144 15.67 6.09 16.79
C ARG A 144 15.95 4.73 16.16
N ASP A 145 17.22 4.40 15.91
CA ASP A 145 17.60 3.13 15.27
C ASP A 145 17.07 1.91 16.00
N GLU A 146 17.09 1.92 17.35
CA GLU A 146 16.55 0.82 18.16
C GLU A 146 15.04 0.64 18.00
N GLU A 147 14.30 1.73 17.79
CA GLU A 147 12.86 1.65 17.52
C GLU A 147 12.60 1.07 16.12
N VAL A 148 13.41 1.45 15.12
CA VAL A 148 13.32 0.85 13.78
C VAL A 148 13.56 -0.67 13.85
N LYS A 149 14.60 -1.11 14.57
CA LYS A 149 14.88 -2.55 14.76
C LYS A 149 13.70 -3.27 15.40
N LYS A 150 13.12 -2.69 16.46
CA LYS A 150 11.95 -3.24 17.16
C LYS A 150 10.73 -3.33 16.23
N MET A 151 10.43 -2.27 15.48
CA MET A 151 9.33 -2.22 14.53
C MET A 151 9.50 -3.29 13.45
N VAL A 152 10.66 -3.36 12.82
CA VAL A 152 10.94 -4.35 11.77
C VAL A 152 10.79 -5.79 12.29
N ALA A 153 11.13 -6.06 13.55
CA ALA A 153 11.03 -7.39 14.13
C ALA A 153 9.60 -7.80 14.54
N THR A 154 8.75 -6.86 14.96
CA THR A 154 7.51 -7.19 15.70
C THR A 154 6.25 -6.49 15.21
N SER A 155 6.38 -5.40 14.46
CA SER A 155 5.24 -4.57 14.05
C SER A 155 4.49 -5.21 12.88
N ALA A 156 3.16 -5.12 12.92
CA ALA A 156 2.31 -5.32 11.74
C ALA A 156 2.42 -4.14 10.76
N HIS A 157 2.83 -2.96 11.22
CA HIS A 157 3.02 -1.78 10.38
C HIS A 157 4.47 -1.63 9.95
N THR A 158 4.67 -1.41 8.66
CA THR A 158 5.93 -0.96 8.06
C THR A 158 6.32 0.43 8.62
N PRO A 159 7.61 0.79 8.82
CA PRO A 159 7.98 2.15 9.21
C PRO A 159 7.44 3.22 8.25
N HIS A 160 7.04 4.39 8.77
CA HIS A 160 6.23 5.36 8.01
C HIS A 160 6.82 5.80 6.66
N MET A 161 8.14 6.01 6.56
CA MET A 161 8.78 6.38 5.28
C MET A 161 8.49 5.36 4.18
N TRP A 162 8.50 4.07 4.53
CA TRP A 162 8.24 2.99 3.59
C TRP A 162 6.75 2.82 3.31
N ARG A 163 5.86 3.20 4.22
CA ARG A 163 4.42 3.26 3.96
C ARG A 163 4.10 4.33 2.92
N ALA A 164 4.64 5.54 3.12
CA ALA A 164 4.50 6.64 2.18
C ALA A 164 5.00 6.28 0.77
N ARG A 165 6.22 5.71 0.69
CA ARG A 165 6.84 5.32 -0.59
C ARG A 165 6.17 4.09 -1.20
N GLY A 166 5.95 3.05 -0.39
CA GLY A 166 5.38 1.78 -0.81
C GLY A 166 4.01 1.94 -1.45
N ALA A 167 3.14 2.74 -0.83
CA ALA A 167 1.80 2.98 -1.34
C ALA A 167 1.79 3.69 -2.70
N VAL A 168 2.68 4.68 -2.91
CA VAL A 168 2.69 5.46 -4.17
C VAL A 168 3.44 4.74 -5.31
N MET A 169 4.37 3.84 -5.02
CA MET A 169 5.10 3.08 -6.06
C MET A 169 4.18 2.17 -6.89
N ASN A 170 3.02 1.80 -6.36
CA ASN A 170 2.02 1.01 -7.10
C ASN A 170 0.95 1.89 -7.76
N SER A 171 1.09 3.22 -7.72
CA SER A 171 0.13 4.16 -8.29
C SER A 171 0.59 4.66 -9.66
N ALA A 172 -0.11 4.23 -10.72
CA ALA A 172 0.09 4.76 -12.07
C ALA A 172 -0.13 6.29 -12.11
N ALA A 173 -1.12 6.78 -11.35
CA ALA A 173 -1.41 8.20 -11.25
C ALA A 173 -0.27 8.98 -10.61
N PHE A 174 0.41 8.42 -9.59
CA PHE A 174 1.61 9.02 -9.03
C PHE A 174 2.72 9.12 -10.09
N ALA A 175 2.99 8.01 -10.79
CA ALA A 175 4.01 7.97 -11.82
C ALA A 175 3.75 9.00 -12.94
N THR A 176 2.50 9.14 -13.39
CA THR A 176 2.10 10.17 -14.37
C THR A 176 2.26 11.58 -13.81
N THR A 177 1.84 11.81 -12.56
CA THR A 177 1.86 13.14 -11.91
C THR A 177 3.28 13.69 -11.76
N PHE A 178 4.23 12.82 -11.44
CA PHE A 178 5.65 13.18 -11.24
C PHE A 178 6.54 12.82 -12.44
N GLN A 179 5.96 12.37 -13.55
CA GLN A 179 6.69 12.03 -14.78
C GLN A 179 7.83 11.04 -14.54
N CYS A 180 7.54 10.00 -13.75
CA CYS A 180 8.52 9.01 -13.38
C CYS A 180 9.01 8.22 -14.59
N ALA A 181 10.33 8.04 -14.71
CA ALA A 181 10.93 7.25 -15.78
C ALA A 181 10.57 5.76 -15.62
N PRO A 182 10.26 5.05 -16.71
CA PRO A 182 10.08 3.61 -16.66
C PRO A 182 11.38 2.91 -16.21
N ASN A 183 11.25 1.88 -15.39
CA ASN A 183 12.33 0.95 -15.00
C ASN A 183 13.53 1.55 -14.25
N LYS A 184 13.41 2.75 -13.64
CA LYS A 184 14.44 3.28 -12.74
C LYS A 184 14.02 3.19 -11.28
N VAL A 185 14.53 2.18 -10.58
CA VAL A 185 14.39 2.07 -9.12
C VAL A 185 15.41 2.99 -8.45
N GLU A 186 14.99 4.22 -8.12
CA GLU A 186 15.81 5.10 -7.30
C GLU A 186 15.34 5.06 -5.84
N ILE A 187 16.17 4.51 -4.94
CA ILE A 187 15.90 4.49 -3.49
C ILE A 187 15.73 5.93 -2.92
N ARG A 188 16.18 6.95 -3.66
CA ARG A 188 16.09 8.38 -3.33
C ARG A 188 14.95 9.13 -4.01
N ALA A 189 14.31 8.57 -5.04
CA ALA A 189 13.18 9.16 -5.75
C ALA A 189 12.18 8.04 -6.06
N PRO A 190 10.99 8.01 -5.42
CA PRO A 190 10.04 6.90 -5.57
C PRO A 190 9.36 6.99 -6.94
N CYS A 191 10.09 6.71 -8.01
CA CYS A 191 9.63 6.83 -9.38
C CYS A 191 9.74 5.49 -10.09
N VAL A 192 8.94 4.52 -9.66
CA VAL A 192 8.81 3.23 -10.33
C VAL A 192 7.35 3.01 -10.70
N ARG A 193 7.12 2.65 -11.97
CA ARG A 193 5.88 2.05 -12.45
C ARG A 193 6.11 0.55 -12.51
N VAL A 194 5.45 -0.25 -11.66
CA VAL A 194 5.48 -1.73 -11.76
C VAL A 194 4.39 -2.22 -12.72
N ALA A 195 4.36 -1.66 -13.92
CA ALA A 195 3.44 -2.05 -14.98
C ALA A 195 4.12 -1.77 -16.31
N ASP A 196 4.63 -2.82 -16.96
CA ASP A 196 4.83 -2.99 -18.42
C ASP A 196 5.97 -4.01 -18.70
N VAL A 197 5.95 -5.18 -18.04
CA VAL A 197 6.69 -6.36 -18.56
C VAL A 197 5.74 -7.08 -19.51
N PRO A 198 6.02 -7.16 -20.83
CA PRO A 198 5.18 -7.89 -21.77
C PRO A 198 5.10 -9.36 -21.37
N LYS A 199 3.87 -9.91 -21.29
CA LYS A 199 3.57 -11.28 -20.83
C LYS A 199 4.13 -12.42 -21.71
N HIS A 200 5.04 -12.16 -22.66
CA HIS A 200 5.45 -13.16 -23.63
C HIS A 200 6.96 -13.37 -23.87
N ASP A 201 7.86 -12.65 -23.19
CA ASP A 201 9.32 -12.79 -23.42
C ASP A 201 10.17 -12.99 -22.15
N ALA A 202 9.56 -13.52 -21.08
CA ALA A 202 10.21 -13.74 -19.79
C ALA A 202 11.38 -14.76 -19.82
N ASN A 203 11.63 -15.47 -20.92
CA ASN A 203 12.66 -16.53 -20.97
C ASN A 203 14.00 -16.09 -21.55
N ARG A 204 14.13 -14.92 -22.17
CA ARG A 204 15.38 -14.53 -22.86
C ARG A 204 16.27 -13.57 -22.06
N GLU A 205 15.70 -12.73 -21.21
CA GLU A 205 16.49 -11.81 -20.34
C GLU A 205 16.85 -12.43 -18.98
N MET A 206 16.45 -13.68 -18.72
CA MET A 206 16.76 -14.45 -17.50
C MET A 206 18.23 -14.94 -17.37
N ARG A 207 19.20 -14.32 -18.06
CA ARG A 207 20.62 -14.71 -17.95
C ARG A 207 21.58 -13.60 -17.52
N GLU A 208 21.28 -12.31 -17.70
CA GLU A 208 22.27 -11.25 -17.45
C GLU A 208 21.63 -9.94 -16.92
N GLY A 209 21.14 -9.95 -15.67
CA GLY A 209 20.64 -8.75 -14.98
C GLY A 209 20.57 -8.92 -13.46
N PRO A 210 20.74 -7.84 -12.67
CA PRO A 210 20.94 -7.91 -11.23
C PRO A 210 19.75 -8.51 -10.47
N THR A 211 20.07 -9.43 -9.58
CA THR A 211 19.26 -10.50 -8.98
C THR A 211 18.21 -10.04 -7.95
N GLN A 212 17.55 -8.90 -8.12
CA GLN A 212 16.67 -8.33 -7.08
C GLN A 212 15.30 -7.83 -7.57
N VAL A 213 14.54 -8.61 -8.34
CA VAL A 213 13.08 -8.47 -8.37
C VAL A 213 12.46 -9.83 -8.66
N ARG A 214 12.29 -10.65 -7.62
CA ARG A 214 11.39 -11.81 -7.69
C ARG A 214 10.37 -11.65 -6.56
N GLU A 215 9.11 -11.50 -6.98
CA GLU A 215 7.92 -11.74 -6.14
C GLU A 215 7.47 -10.61 -5.21
N LEU A 216 7.07 -9.50 -5.82
CA LEU A 216 5.92 -8.72 -5.36
C LEU A 216 4.91 -8.79 -6.51
N TRP A 217 3.69 -9.29 -6.28
CA TRP A 217 2.48 -9.35 -7.16
C TRP A 217 1.94 -10.77 -7.40
N VAL A 218 0.77 -11.11 -6.81
CA VAL A 218 -0.34 -11.78 -7.51
C VAL A 218 -1.68 -11.38 -6.87
N GLY A 219 -2.55 -10.74 -7.65
CA GLY A 219 -3.91 -10.42 -7.25
C GLY A 219 -4.81 -10.27 -8.47
N GLU A 220 -4.94 -11.33 -9.28
CA GLU A 220 -6.08 -11.61 -10.18
C GLU A 220 -5.99 -13.06 -10.73
N ARG A 221 -7.10 -13.82 -10.66
CA ARG A 221 -7.30 -15.26 -11.03
C ARG A 221 -7.34 -15.47 -12.57
N LEU A 222 -7.27 -16.65 -13.21
CA LEU A 222 -7.21 -18.11 -12.93
C LEU A 222 -6.87 -18.86 -14.27
N GLN A 223 -6.42 -20.12 -14.13
CA GLN A 223 -6.52 -21.30 -15.03
C GLN A 223 -5.41 -21.66 -16.07
N LYS A 224 -5.03 -22.96 -16.00
CA LYS A 224 -4.18 -23.81 -16.86
C LYS A 224 -2.66 -23.69 -16.56
N THR A 225 -1.88 -24.73 -16.25
CA THR A 225 -1.99 -26.19 -16.40
C THR A 225 -0.99 -26.86 -15.44
N ARG A 226 -1.23 -28.14 -15.15
CA ARG A 226 -0.41 -29.05 -14.32
C ARG A 226 1.03 -29.23 -14.82
N ASP A 227 1.85 -29.76 -13.92
CA ASP A 227 3.12 -30.47 -14.11
C ASP A 227 4.38 -29.64 -14.36
N ASN A 228 5.21 -29.45 -13.32
CA ASN A 228 6.45 -30.22 -13.20
C ASN A 228 7.20 -29.92 -11.87
N LYS A 229 7.71 -30.96 -11.23
CA LYS A 229 8.63 -30.90 -10.10
C LYS A 229 10.01 -30.46 -10.61
N GLN A 230 10.66 -29.47 -9.98
CA GLN A 230 12.14 -29.45 -9.93
C GLN A 230 12.75 -28.61 -8.80
N LYS A 231 13.50 -29.33 -7.96
CA LYS A 231 14.60 -28.99 -7.05
C LYS A 231 15.04 -27.52 -6.97
N VAL A 232 15.01 -26.96 -5.76
CA VAL A 232 15.75 -25.74 -5.40
C VAL A 232 17.03 -26.13 -4.64
N HIS A 233 18.17 -25.85 -5.26
CA HIS A 233 19.49 -25.86 -4.61
C HIS A 233 19.64 -24.61 -3.74
N LYS A 234 20.16 -24.80 -2.52
CA LYS A 234 20.65 -23.73 -1.66
C LYS A 234 22.00 -23.24 -2.21
N SER A 235 22.12 -21.95 -2.51
CA SER A 235 23.43 -21.30 -2.57
C SER A 235 23.34 -19.86 -2.06
N SER A 236 23.80 -19.73 -0.83
CA SER A 236 24.25 -18.53 -0.14
C SER A 236 25.42 -17.85 -0.86
N GLN A 237 25.37 -16.53 -1.02
CA GLN A 237 26.41 -15.53 -0.67
C GLN A 237 26.16 -14.20 -1.41
N CYS A 238 26.21 -13.10 -0.65
CA CYS A 238 26.05 -11.71 -1.13
C CYS A 238 27.42 -11.04 -1.23
N VAL A 239 27.70 -10.35 -2.34
CA VAL A 239 28.73 -9.32 -2.50
C VAL A 239 28.04 -8.07 -3.02
#